data_AF-A0A3D3Z9H5-F1
#
_entry.id   AF-A0A3D3Z9H5-F1
#
_cell.length_a   1.000
_cell.length_b   1.000
_cell.length_c   1.000
_cell.angle_alpha   90.00
_cell.angle_beta   90.00
_cell.angle_gamma   90.00
#
_symmetry.space_group_name_H-M   'P 1'
#
loop_
_entity.id
_entity.type
_entity.pdbx_description
1 polymer ?
#
loop_
_entity_poly.entity_id
_entity_poly.type
_entity_poly.pdbx_seq_one_letter_code
_entity_poly.pdbx_strand_id
1 'polypeptide(L)' 'MLNTTLCYVTRGSQVLMLHRVKKKADINKDKWIGIGGKFEGEESPDECL' A
#
# COMPACT_ATOMS: atom_id res chain seq x y z
N MET A 1 -3.16 15.03 8.64
CA MET A 1 -3.80 14.04 7.75
C MET A 1 -2.70 13.49 6.84
N LEU A 2 -2.58 12.17 6.67
CA LEU A 2 -1.55 11.52 5.84
C LEU A 2 -2.24 10.95 4.60
N ASN A 3 -1.82 11.40 3.42
CA ASN A 3 -2.32 10.85 2.15
C ASN A 3 -1.53 9.58 1.82
N THR A 4 -2.23 8.53 1.42
CA THR A 4 -1.66 7.24 1.03
C THR A 4 -2.47 6.65 -0.10
N THR A 5 -1.81 5.97 -1.04
CA THR A 5 -2.46 5.17 -2.07
C THR A 5 -2.65 3.73 -1.61
N LEU A 6 -3.65 3.06 -2.18
CA LEU A 6 -3.84 1.61 -2.06
C LEU A 6 -4.44 1.08 -3.37
N CYS A 7 -3.74 0.15 -4.00
CA CYS A 7 -4.09 -0.47 -5.28
C CYS A 7 -4.16 -1.99 -5.13
N TYR A 8 -5.21 -2.57 -5.71
CA TYR A 8 -5.39 -4.01 -5.82
C TYR A 8 -5.07 -4.45 -7.24
N VAL A 9 -3.92 -5.10 -7.41
CA VAL A 9 -3.56 -5.73 -8.68
C VAL A 9 -4.18 -7.11 -8.73
N THR A 10 -5.09 -7.33 -9.68
CA THR A 10 -5.84 -8.58 -9.83
C THR A 10 -5.48 -9.31 -11.12
N ARG A 11 -5.50 -10.64 -11.07
CA ARG A 11 -5.39 -11.51 -12.25
C ARG A 11 -6.36 -12.68 -12.10
N GLY A 12 -7.51 -12.60 -12.77
CA GLY A 12 -8.62 -13.53 -12.56
C GLY A 12 -9.12 -13.44 -11.11
N SER A 13 -9.11 -14.56 -10.40
CA SER A 13 -9.48 -14.63 -8.97
C SER A 13 -8.34 -14.35 -7.99
N GLN A 14 -7.13 -14.05 -8.49
CA GLN A 14 -5.95 -13.79 -7.66
C GLN A 14 -5.78 -12.29 -7.41
N VAL A 15 -5.32 -11.92 -6.21
CA VAL A 15 -4.97 -10.55 -5.83
C VAL A 15 -3.55 -10.52 -5.26
N LEU A 16 -2.72 -9.58 -5.73
CA LEU A 16 -1.40 -9.36 -5.17
C LEU A 16 -1.49 -8.55 -3.87
N MET A 17 -0.90 -9.09 -2.80
CA MET A 17 -0.96 -8.53 -1.45
C MET A 17 0.44 -8.50 -0.83
N LEU A 18 0.70 -7.50 0.02
CA LEU A 18 1.94 -7.35 0.78
C LEU A 18 1.72 -7.75 2.25
N HIS A 19 2.50 -8.72 2.74
CA HIS A 19 2.52 -9.11 4.15
C HIS A 19 3.42 -8.16 4.96
N ARG A 20 2.83 -7.44 5.91
CA ARG A 20 3.50 -6.38 6.66
C ARG A 20 4.26 -6.90 7.88
N VAL A 21 5.47 -7.42 7.65
CA VAL A 21 6.31 -8.03 8.71
C VAL A 21 7.61 -7.31 9.01
N LYS A 22 8.05 -6.37 8.14
CA LYS A 22 9.42 -5.81 8.20
C LYS A 22 9.58 -4.58 9.11
N LYS A 23 8.59 -3.70 9.20
CA LYS A 23 8.74 -2.37 9.81
C LYS A 23 8.50 -2.41 11.33
N LYS A 24 9.46 -1.90 12.11
CA LYS A 24 9.33 -1.72 13.56
C LYS A 24 8.28 -0.63 13.82
N ALA A 25 7.25 -0.94 14.61
CA ALA A 25 6.05 -0.11 14.82
C ALA A 25 5.20 0.13 13.54
N ASP A 26 4.91 -0.94 12.80
CA ASP A 26 3.91 -0.91 11.73
C ASP A 26 2.49 -1.03 12.30
N ILE A 27 1.62 -0.05 12.03
CA ILE A 27 0.19 -0.11 12.41
C ILE A 27 -0.55 -1.25 11.71
N ASN A 28 0.01 -1.75 10.60
CA ASN A 28 -0.52 -2.84 9.81
C ASN A 28 0.26 -4.14 10.03
N LYS A 29 1.06 -4.24 11.11
CA LYS A 29 1.84 -5.44 11.39
C LYS A 29 0.99 -6.71 11.30
N ASP A 30 1.54 -7.72 10.62
CA ASP A 30 0.95 -9.04 10.39
C ASP A 30 -0.36 -9.05 9.56
N LYS A 31 -0.70 -7.92 8.93
CA LYS A 31 -1.80 -7.83 7.94
C LYS A 31 -1.29 -8.03 6.52
N TRP A 32 -2.19 -8.48 5.66
CA TRP A 32 -2.05 -8.46 4.20
C TRP A 32 -2.80 -7.24 3.66
N ILE A 33 -2.10 -6.38 2.91
CA ILE A 33 -2.69 -5.18 2.30
C ILE A 33 -2.37 -5.10 0.81
N GLY A 34 -3.14 -4.31 0.06
CA GLY A 34 -2.82 -3.95 -1.33
C GLY A 34 -1.49 -3.18 -1.46
N ILE A 35 -1.08 -2.95 -2.69
CA ILE A 35 0.16 -2.23 -3.01
C ILE A 35 -0.11 -0.73 -2.87
N GLY A 36 0.86 0.05 -2.40
CA GLY A 36 0.70 1.50 -2.32
C GLY A 36 1.76 2.14 -1.46
N GLY A 37 1.69 3.46 -1.40
CA GLY A 37 2.67 4.31 -0.77
C GLY A 37 2.05 5.40 0.10
N LYS A 38 2.92 6.13 0.78
CA LYS A 38 2.59 7.41 1.39
C LYS A 38 2.95 8.48 0.39
N PHE A 39 2.14 9.53 0.34
CA PHE A 39 2.43 10.67 -0.53
C PHE A 39 3.76 11.34 -0.15
N GLU A 40 4.53 11.72 -1.16
CA GLU A 40 5.74 12.53 -1.08
C GLU A 40 5.55 13.85 -1.86
N GLY A 41 5.75 14.99 -1.19
CA GLY A 41 5.57 16.31 -1.80
C GLY A 41 4.14 16.59 -2.25
N GLU A 42 3.99 17.04 -3.51
CA GLU A 42 2.71 17.38 -4.15
C GLU A 42 2.30 16.35 -5.22
N GLU A 43 2.80 15.12 -5.12
CA GLU A 43 2.47 14.08 -6.10
C GLU A 43 0.96 13.81 -6.16
N SER A 44 0.47 13.53 -7.36
CA SER A 44 -0.89 13.04 -7.59
C SER A 44 -1.03 11.58 -7.13
N PRO A 45 -2.26 11.08 -6.92
CA PRO A 45 -2.48 9.67 -6.59
C PRO A 45 -1.87 8.69 -7.60
N ASP A 46 -1.87 9.04 -8.89
CA ASP A 46 -1.29 8.23 -9.95
C ASP A 46 0.25 8.25 -9.94
N GLU A 47 0.87 9.35 -9.51
CA GLU A 47 2.34 9.45 -9.37
C GLU A 47 2.86 8.74 -8.10
N CYS A 48 2.05 8.72 -7.03
CA CYS A 48 2.35 8.05 -5.77
C CYS A 48 2.34 6.51 -5.88
N LEU A 49 1.59 5.97 -6.85
CA LEU A 49 1.41 4.53 -7.04
C LEU A 49 2.50 3.93 -7.95
#